data_AF-A0A3N8MHQ2-F1
#
_entry.id   AF-A0A3N8MHQ2-F1
#
_cell.length_a   1.000
_cell.length_b   1.000
_cell.length_c   1.000
_cell.angle_alpha   90.00
_cell.angle_beta   90.00
_cell.angle_gamma   90.00
#
_symmetry.space_group_name_H-M   'P 1'
#
loop_
_entity.id
_entity.type
_entity.pdbx_description
1 polymer ?
#
loop_
_entity_poly.entity_id
_entity_poly.type
_entity_poly.pdbx_seq_one_letter_code
_entity_poly.pdbx_strand_id
1 'polypeptide(L)' 'MSVSTSLILAGCLAWSLSACSSGPPLPVLPDGLHRMPINRVPPALDAPSAPAERACLGAGDRS' A
#
# COMPACT_ATOMS: atom_id res chain seq x y z
N MET A 1 31.48 -10.46 36.44
CA MET A 1 30.56 -9.32 36.24
C MET A 1 30.25 -9.02 34.78
N SER A 2 31.08 -9.42 33.80
CA SER A 2 30.91 -9.04 32.38
C SER A 2 29.77 -9.77 31.62
N VAL A 3 29.58 -11.08 31.90
CA VAL A 3 28.64 -11.91 31.12
C VAL A 3 27.17 -11.57 31.44
N SER A 4 26.84 -11.35 32.71
CA SER A 4 25.47 -11.05 33.12
C SER A 4 24.97 -9.70 32.56
N THR A 5 25.80 -8.66 32.58
CA THR A 5 25.47 -7.36 31.98
C THR A 5 25.35 -7.44 30.47
N SER A 6 26.21 -8.21 29.80
CA SER A 6 26.11 -8.44 28.36
C SER A 6 24.80 -9.13 27.98
N LEU A 7 24.35 -10.14 28.73
CA LEU A 7 23.08 -10.82 28.51
C LEU A 7 21.88 -9.89 28.72
N ILE A 8 21.94 -9.05 29.76
CA ILE A 8 20.89 -8.04 30.03
C ILE A 8 20.80 -7.05 28.87
N LEU A 9 21.94 -6.51 28.39
CA LEU A 9 21.96 -5.60 27.25
C LEU A 9 21.41 -6.26 25.98
N ALA A 10 21.81 -7.50 25.69
CA ALA A 10 21.36 -8.24 24.52
C ALA A 10 19.83 -8.47 24.56
N GLY A 11 19.28 -8.81 25.73
CA GLY A 11 17.84 -8.96 25.93
C GLY A 11 17.07 -7.66 25.72
N CYS A 12 17.56 -6.56 26.31
CA CYS A 12 16.95 -5.23 26.15
C CYS A 12 16.94 -4.77 24.69
N LEU A 13 18.04 -5.00 23.97
CA LEU A 13 18.15 -4.67 22.55
C LEU A 13 17.17 -5.51 21.72
N ALA A 14 17.16 -6.83 21.89
CA ALA A 14 16.25 -7.71 21.15
C ALA A 14 14.77 -7.32 21.33
N TRP A 15 14.38 -6.97 22.56
CA TRP A 15 13.01 -6.54 22.85
C TRP A 15 12.67 -5.20 22.17
N SER A 16 13.60 -4.25 22.22
CA SER A 16 13.42 -2.93 21.62
C SER A 16 13.33 -3.02 20.09
N LEU A 17 14.16 -3.86 19.46
CA LEU A 17 14.09 -4.08 18.01
C LEU A 17 12.78 -4.78 17.61
N SER A 18 12.30 -5.73 18.41
CA SER A 18 11.02 -6.41 18.14
C SER A 18 9.84 -5.44 18.17
N ALA A 19 9.83 -4.49 19.11
CA ALA A 19 8.77 -3.49 19.23
C ALA A 19 8.75 -2.51 18.03
N CYS A 20 9.91 -2.20 17.46
CA CYS A 20 10.03 -1.27 16.33
C CYS A 20 9.85 -1.93 14.95
N SER A 21 9.76 -3.26 14.88
CA SER A 21 9.66 -3.99 13.61
C SER A 21 8.23 -4.06 13.05
N SER A 22 7.21 -3.59 13.78
CA SER A 22 5.85 -3.57 13.27
C SER A 22 5.63 -2.36 12.37
N GLY A 23 5.46 -2.61 11.07
CA GLY A 23 4.93 -1.61 10.15
C GLY A 23 3.48 -1.26 10.50
N PRO A 24 2.94 -0.15 9.95
CA PRO A 24 1.53 0.17 10.07
C PRO A 24 0.68 -0.97 9.48
N PRO A 25 -0.52 -1.24 10.03
CA PRO A 25 -1.41 -2.25 9.47
C PRO A 25 -1.74 -1.92 8.01
N LEU A 26 -1.85 -2.95 7.17
CA LEU A 26 -2.24 -2.80 5.78
C LEU A 26 -3.60 -2.09 5.69
N PRO A 27 -3.74 -1.06 4.84
CA PRO A 27 -5.04 -0.43 4.61
C PRO A 27 -5.98 -1.45 3.96
N VAL A 28 -7.11 -1.71 4.62
CA VAL A 28 -8.15 -2.58 4.08
C VAL A 28 -8.99 -1.76 3.10
N LEU A 29 -8.96 -2.13 1.82
CA LEU A 29 -9.94 -1.62 0.86
C LEU A 29 -11.28 -2.32 1.10
N PRO A 30 -12.42 -1.63 0.94
CA PRO A 30 -13.72 -2.27 1.01
C PRO A 30 -13.79 -3.36 -0.07
N ASP A 31 -14.29 -4.56 0.30
CA ASP A 31 -14.31 -5.78 -0.52
C ASP A 31 -15.03 -5.63 -1.87
N GLY A 32 -15.69 -4.50 -2.10
CA GLY A 32 -16.44 -4.23 -3.31
C GLY A 32 -17.70 -5.11 -3.47
N LEU A 33 -17.94 -6.05 -2.55
CA LEU A 33 -19.07 -6.97 -2.57
C LEU A 33 -20.40 -6.22 -2.37
N HIS A 34 -20.39 -5.15 -1.58
CA HIS A 34 -21.54 -4.29 -1.34
C HIS A 34 -21.31 -2.90 -1.95
N ARG A 35 -20.96 -2.84 -3.24
CA ARG A 35 -20.86 -1.56 -3.96
C ARG A 35 -22.25 -0.96 -4.12
N MET A 36 -22.51 0.11 -3.38
CA MET A 36 -23.66 0.97 -3.62
C MET A 36 -23.56 1.55 -5.04
N PRO A 37 -24.65 1.61 -5.83
CA PRO A 37 -24.63 2.24 -7.14
C PRO A 37 -24.09 3.65 -7.01
N ILE A 38 -23.03 3.95 -7.76
CA ILE A 38 -22.52 5.32 -7.77
C ILE A 38 -23.48 6.14 -8.62
N ASN A 39 -24.20 7.08 -8.00
CA ASN A 39 -25.05 8.06 -8.70
C ASN A 39 -24.17 9.04 -9.48
N ARG A 40 -23.56 8.56 -10.58
CA ARG A 40 -22.81 9.42 -11.50
C ARG A 40 -23.77 9.92 -12.55
N VAL A 41 -23.98 11.24 -12.59
CA VAL A 41 -24.42 11.90 -13.82
C VAL A 41 -23.34 11.62 -14.86
N PRO A 42 -23.69 11.11 -16.06
CA PRO A 42 -22.72 10.96 -17.14
C PRO A 42 -21.99 12.29 -17.32
N PRO A 43 -20.65 12.31 -17.41
CA PRO A 43 -19.95 13.55 -17.72
C PRO A 43 -20.56 14.12 -19.00
N ALA A 44 -21.02 15.37 -18.94
CA ALA A 44 -21.65 16.03 -20.08
C ALA A 44 -20.68 15.96 -21.26
N LEU A 45 -21.15 15.41 -22.38
CA LEU A 45 -20.36 15.21 -23.60
C LEU A 45 -20.31 16.54 -24.37
N ASP A 46 -19.83 17.60 -23.72
CA ASP A 46 -19.67 18.92 -24.32
C ASP A 46 -18.20 19.18 -24.65
N ALA A 47 -17.66 18.34 -25.52
CA ALA A 47 -16.54 18.66 -26.39
C ALA A 47 -16.46 17.60 -27.49
N PRO A 48 -16.16 17.95 -28.75
CA PRO A 48 -15.78 16.96 -29.74
C PRO A 48 -14.47 16.31 -29.29
N SER A 49 -14.56 15.16 -28.61
CA SER A 49 -13.38 14.37 -28.28
C SER A 49 -12.83 13.81 -29.59
N ALA A 50 -11.69 14.35 -30.03
CA ALA A 50 -10.82 13.69 -31.00
C ALA A 50 -10.65 12.20 -30.63
N PRO A 51 -10.53 11.27 -31.60
CA PRO A 51 -10.45 9.85 -31.30
C PRO A 51 -9.31 9.61 -30.32
N ALA A 52 -9.64 9.00 -29.18
CA ALA A 52 -8.70 8.63 -28.15
C ALA A 52 -7.85 7.45 -28.63
N GLU A 53 -6.90 7.72 -29.54
CA GLU A 53 -5.74 6.87 -29.72
C GLU A 53 -4.80 7.13 -28.53
N ARG A 54 -5.13 6.53 -27.38
CA ARG A 54 -4.13 6.25 -26.35
C ARG A 54 -3.98 4.76 -26.27
N ALA A 55 -3.09 4.32 -27.16
CA ALA A 55 -2.30 3.12 -27.09
C ALA A 55 -2.17 2.61 -25.65
N CYS A 56 -2.55 1.35 -25.45
CA CYS A 56 -2.04 0.52 -24.37
C CYS A 56 -0.51 0.71 -24.34
N LEU A 57 -0.01 1.54 -23.43
CA LEU A 57 1.43 1.68 -23.21
C LEU A 57 1.91 0.40 -22.54
N GLY A 58 2.32 -0.52 -23.39
CA GLY A 58 3.49 -1.38 -23.27
C GLY A 58 3.72 -2.08 -21.93
N ALA A 59 3.60 -3.40 -22.00
CA ALA A 59 4.23 -4.36 -21.09
C ALA A 59 5.61 -3.86 -20.59
N GLY A 60 5.74 -3.75 -19.27
CA GLY A 60 7.04 -3.59 -18.61
C GLY A 60 7.77 -4.93 -18.62
N ASP A 61 8.66 -5.10 -19.58
CA ASP A 61 9.81 -5.99 -19.51
C ASP A 61 11.02 -5.21 -18.96
N ARG A 62 11.95 -5.94 -18.31
CA ARG A 62 13.16 -5.59 -17.52
C ARG A 62 12.96 -5.79 -16.02
N SER A 63 13.71 -6.65 -15.33
CA SER A 63 14.96 -7.37 -15.65
C SER A 63 15.09 -8.62 -14.79
#